data_AF-A0A2T0K9S2-F1
#
_entry.id   AF-A0A2T0K9S2-F1
#
_cell.length_a   1.000
_cell.length_b   1.000
_cell.length_c   1.000
_cell.angle_alpha   90.00
_cell.angle_beta   90.00
_cell.angle_gamma   90.00
#
_symmetry.space_group_name_H-M   'P 1'
#
loop_
_entity.id
_entity.type
_entity.pdbx_description
1 polymer ?
#
loop_
_entity_poly.entity_id
_entity_poly.type
_entity_poly.pdbx_seq_one_letter_code
_entity_poly.pdbx_strand_id
1 'polypeptide(L)'
;MPSGFRPVGEPEVVLAFLRGEIDSERFGAGVRAALAEVGGSRLVRHPDLDSDLENLARERALATARGWREGGMFEGFPERVDWYHGVLPPDVLARVRYIDYSYWNELSGGSRRPADVPATLRSGRLPQWVTELGTDWCFQLAALLAGAESVGDLIVMAAPGLERLVVLEGHARLTGVFVGGLEKRVTVRAYVGVSAAVDRWGCF
;
A
#
# COMPACT_ATOMS: atom_id res chain seq x y z
N MET A 1 17.07 1.92 9.52
CA MET A 1 16.64 2.25 8.15
C MET A 1 17.84 2.47 7.25
N PRO A 2 17.77 2.13 5.94
CA PRO A 2 18.84 2.40 4.98
C PRO A 2 19.08 3.91 4.82
N SER A 3 20.28 4.28 4.38
CA SER A 3 20.60 5.67 3.97
C SER A 3 19.63 6.16 2.89
N GLY A 4 19.14 7.39 3.00
CA GLY A 4 18.21 7.98 2.04
C GLY A 4 16.74 7.98 2.47
N PHE A 5 16.43 7.48 3.68
CA PHE A 5 15.12 7.61 4.31
C PHE A 5 15.12 8.75 5.33
N ARG A 6 14.11 9.63 5.27
CA ARG A 6 13.86 10.66 6.29
C ARG A 6 12.79 10.21 7.28
N PRO A 7 12.87 10.56 8.58
CA PRO A 7 11.76 10.36 9.50
C PRO A 7 10.56 11.22 9.07
N VAL A 8 9.36 10.69 9.26
CA VAL A 8 8.11 11.40 8.95
C VAL A 8 7.06 11.18 10.03
N GLY A 9 6.08 12.07 10.09
CA GLY A 9 4.93 11.93 10.97
C GLY A 9 3.86 11.02 10.37
N GLU A 10 3.11 10.38 11.25
CA GLU A 10 1.92 9.61 10.89
C GLU A 10 0.87 10.40 10.06
N PRO A 11 0.63 11.70 10.30
CA PRO A 11 -0.30 12.46 9.46
C PRO A 11 0.06 12.47 7.98
N GLU A 12 1.37 12.42 7.64
CA GLU A 12 1.85 12.33 6.26
C GLU A 12 1.46 10.96 5.63
N VAL A 13 1.54 9.89 6.42
CA VAL A 13 1.19 8.52 6.00
C VAL A 13 -0.31 8.35 5.82
N VAL A 14 -1.13 8.87 6.75
CA VAL A 14 -2.60 8.86 6.64
C VAL A 14 -3.04 9.64 5.38
N LEU A 15 -2.42 10.79 5.13
CA LEU A 15 -2.65 11.55 3.90
C LEU A 15 -2.26 10.75 2.66
N ALA A 16 -1.11 10.09 2.66
CA ALA A 16 -0.66 9.26 1.54
C ALA A 16 -1.63 8.11 1.25
N PHE A 17 -2.17 7.45 2.29
CA PHE A 17 -3.16 6.39 2.15
C PHE A 17 -4.42 6.91 1.46
N LEU A 18 -4.99 8.02 1.97
CA LEU A 18 -6.19 8.62 1.39
C LEU A 18 -5.96 9.07 -0.06
N ARG A 19 -4.79 9.62 -0.38
CA ARG A 19 -4.40 9.97 -1.76
C ARG A 19 -4.33 8.74 -2.67
N GLY A 20 -3.81 7.63 -2.15
CA GLY A 20 -3.71 6.38 -2.89
C GLY A 20 -5.07 5.82 -3.29
N GLU A 21 -6.11 6.10 -2.49
CA GLU A 21 -7.42 5.47 -2.67
C GLU A 21 -8.54 6.38 -3.14
N ILE A 22 -8.42 7.70 -3.02
CA ILE A 22 -9.51 8.63 -3.37
C ILE A 22 -10.01 8.50 -4.82
N ASP A 23 -9.12 8.13 -5.74
CA ASP A 23 -9.42 7.91 -7.17
C ASP A 23 -9.47 6.42 -7.54
N SER A 24 -9.40 5.52 -6.55
CA SER A 24 -9.55 4.08 -6.75
C SER A 24 -10.97 3.74 -7.21
N GLU A 25 -11.08 2.86 -8.21
CA GLU A 25 -12.36 2.31 -8.65
C GLU A 25 -13.08 1.55 -7.52
N ARG A 26 -12.33 0.73 -6.79
CA ARG A 26 -12.87 -0.15 -5.73
C ARG A 26 -13.11 0.59 -4.42
N PHE A 27 -12.16 1.42 -3.99
CA PHE A 27 -12.19 2.03 -2.64
C PHE A 27 -12.55 3.51 -2.64
N GLY A 28 -12.44 4.19 -3.79
CA GLY A 28 -12.56 5.64 -3.86
C GLY A 28 -13.95 6.16 -3.51
N ALA A 29 -15.01 5.41 -3.79
CA ALA A 29 -16.37 5.80 -3.40
C ALA A 29 -16.50 5.91 -1.86
N GLY A 30 -16.01 4.92 -1.12
CA GLY A 30 -16.01 4.92 0.34
C GLY A 30 -15.14 6.03 0.92
N VAL A 31 -13.93 6.23 0.38
CA VAL A 31 -13.02 7.30 0.81
C VAL A 31 -13.63 8.69 0.57
N ARG A 32 -14.24 8.92 -0.59
CA ARG A 32 -14.89 10.22 -0.90
C ARG A 32 -16.09 10.48 0.02
N ALA A 33 -16.89 9.44 0.31
CA ALA A 33 -18.01 9.56 1.25
C ALA A 33 -17.52 9.92 2.67
N ALA A 34 -16.53 9.19 3.18
CA ALA A 34 -15.96 9.46 4.51
C ALA A 34 -15.32 10.85 4.61
N LEU A 35 -14.62 11.31 3.56
CA LEU A 35 -14.07 12.66 3.52
C LEU A 35 -15.16 13.73 3.55
N ALA A 36 -16.29 13.53 2.86
CA ALA A 36 -17.38 14.49 2.82
C ALA A 36 -17.97 14.78 4.21
N GLU A 37 -17.94 13.81 5.13
CA GLU A 37 -18.46 13.95 6.49
C GLU A 37 -17.57 14.83 7.40
N VAL A 38 -16.27 14.94 7.10
CA VAL A 38 -15.29 15.54 8.03
C VAL A 38 -14.58 16.79 7.50
N GLY A 39 -14.83 17.19 6.24
CA GLY A 39 -14.27 18.42 5.68
C GLY A 39 -14.09 18.44 4.17
N GLY A 40 -14.37 17.34 3.48
CA GLY A 40 -14.35 17.20 2.03
C GLY A 40 -12.98 16.88 1.44
N SER A 41 -12.94 16.79 0.10
CA SER A 41 -11.74 16.41 -0.67
C SER A 41 -10.56 17.36 -0.50
N ARG A 42 -10.79 18.60 -0.05
CA ARG A 42 -9.73 19.57 0.26
C ARG A 42 -8.71 19.02 1.26
N LEU A 43 -9.15 18.19 2.21
CA LEU A 43 -8.27 17.57 3.20
C LEU A 43 -7.18 16.69 2.57
N VAL A 44 -7.37 16.24 1.33
CA VAL A 44 -6.43 15.39 0.59
C VAL A 44 -5.72 16.17 -0.53
N ARG A 45 -6.46 17.05 -1.22
CA ARG A 45 -5.97 17.80 -2.39
C ARG A 45 -5.18 19.05 -2.01
N HIS A 46 -5.52 19.70 -0.90
CA HIS A 46 -4.88 20.90 -0.38
C HIS A 46 -4.68 20.78 1.15
N PRO A 47 -3.87 19.81 1.61
CA PRO A 47 -3.74 19.50 3.02
C PRO A 47 -2.89 20.56 3.75
N ASP A 48 -3.29 20.89 4.97
CA ASP A 48 -2.43 21.50 5.97
C ASP A 48 -1.99 20.43 7.00
N LEU A 49 -0.72 20.02 6.94
CA LEU A 49 -0.17 19.00 7.85
C LEU A 49 0.18 19.57 9.23
N ASP A 50 0.27 20.90 9.38
CA ASP A 50 0.52 21.56 10.65
C ASP A 50 -0.79 21.79 11.44
N SER A 51 -1.95 21.51 10.83
CA SER A 51 -3.27 21.60 11.47
C SER A 51 -3.69 20.28 12.11
N ASP A 52 -3.65 20.22 13.44
CA ASP A 52 -4.14 19.08 14.23
C ASP A 52 -5.59 18.73 13.91
N LEU A 53 -6.43 19.74 13.64
CA LEU A 53 -7.83 19.53 13.28
C LEU A 53 -7.98 18.83 11.93
N GLU A 54 -7.17 19.21 10.93
CA GLU A 54 -7.20 18.51 9.65
C GLU A 54 -6.59 17.11 9.73
N ASN A 55 -5.52 16.94 10.51
CA ASN A 55 -4.90 15.64 10.78
C ASN A 55 -5.92 14.67 11.38
N LEU A 56 -6.63 15.09 12.42
CA LEU A 56 -7.68 14.31 13.05
C LEU A 56 -8.86 14.02 12.10
N ALA A 57 -9.24 14.99 11.25
CA ALA A 57 -10.28 14.78 10.25
C ALA A 57 -9.88 13.70 9.23
N ARG A 58 -8.63 13.69 8.75
CA ARG A 58 -8.11 12.66 7.85
C ARG A 58 -8.08 11.28 8.50
N GLU A 59 -7.65 11.21 9.76
CA GLU A 59 -7.70 9.95 10.54
C GLU A 59 -9.13 9.41 10.66
N ARG A 60 -10.11 10.27 10.97
CA ARG A 60 -11.52 9.89 11.02
C ARG A 60 -12.04 9.41 9.67
N ALA A 61 -11.68 10.08 8.57
CA ALA A 61 -12.07 9.63 7.24
C ALA A 61 -11.49 8.25 6.92
N LEU A 62 -10.22 8.02 7.25
CA LEU A 62 -9.58 6.71 7.05
C LEU A 62 -10.17 5.65 7.98
N ALA A 63 -10.54 6.02 9.22
CA ALA A 63 -11.23 5.16 10.16
C ALA A 63 -12.57 4.67 9.60
N THR A 64 -13.41 5.59 9.13
CA THR A 64 -14.71 5.27 8.53
C THR A 64 -14.55 4.44 7.27
N ALA A 65 -13.60 4.77 6.39
CA ALA A 65 -13.45 4.08 5.11
C ALA A 65 -12.79 2.70 5.23
N ARG A 66 -11.86 2.52 6.16
CA ARG A 66 -10.93 1.36 6.18
C ARG A 66 -10.69 0.74 7.55
N GLY A 67 -11.24 1.31 8.62
CA GLY A 67 -11.12 0.81 9.99
C GLY A 67 -9.87 1.28 10.73
N TRP A 68 -9.16 2.30 10.25
CA TRP A 68 -8.04 2.88 11.00
C TRP A 68 -8.45 3.32 12.42
N ARG A 69 -7.79 2.92 13.51
CA ARG A 69 -6.67 1.98 13.64
C ARG A 69 -7.05 0.61 14.19
N GLU A 70 -8.32 0.37 14.48
CA GLU A 70 -8.74 -0.76 15.33
C GLU A 70 -9.63 -1.77 14.62
N GLY A 71 -10.01 -1.52 13.36
CA GLY A 71 -10.95 -2.33 12.62
C GLY A 71 -10.49 -2.69 11.20
N GLY A 72 -11.20 -3.64 10.61
CA GLY A 72 -10.93 -4.09 9.25
C GLY A 72 -9.50 -4.62 9.12
N MET A 73 -8.74 -4.11 8.15
CA MET A 73 -7.35 -4.52 7.96
C MET A 73 -6.40 -4.03 9.06
N PHE A 74 -6.86 -3.12 9.92
CA PHE A 74 -6.06 -2.56 11.01
C PHE A 74 -6.34 -3.24 12.36
N GLU A 75 -7.18 -4.27 12.40
CA GLU A 75 -7.37 -5.05 13.63
C GLU A 75 -6.03 -5.66 14.11
N GLY A 76 -5.62 -5.32 15.33
CA GLY A 76 -4.31 -5.70 15.88
C GLY A 76 -3.11 -4.95 15.28
N PHE A 77 -3.33 -3.84 14.57
CA PHE A 77 -2.24 -3.01 14.04
C PHE A 77 -1.44 -2.35 15.18
N PRO A 78 -0.11 -2.16 15.03
CA PRO A 78 0.70 -1.63 16.13
C PRO A 78 0.32 -0.21 16.55
N GLU A 79 0.22 0.01 17.86
CA GLU A 79 0.00 1.34 18.43
C GLU A 79 1.16 2.31 18.19
N ARG A 80 2.40 1.79 18.18
CA ARG A 80 3.62 2.56 17.98
C ARG A 80 4.31 2.12 16.71
N VAL A 81 4.42 3.04 15.76
CA VAL A 81 5.09 2.85 14.48
C VAL A 81 6.00 4.04 14.22
N ASP A 82 7.29 3.75 14.02
CA ASP A 82 8.25 4.75 13.57
C ASP A 82 8.20 4.82 12.05
N TRP A 83 7.80 5.96 11.50
CA TRP A 83 7.60 6.14 10.07
C TRP A 83 8.79 6.82 9.40
N TYR A 84 9.13 6.32 8.22
CA TYR A 84 10.20 6.84 7.38
C TYR A 84 9.77 6.92 5.92
N HIS A 85 10.23 7.91 5.16
CA HIS A 85 9.94 8.05 3.74
C HIS A 85 11.23 8.11 2.91
N GLY A 86 11.28 7.32 1.83
CA GLY A 86 12.44 7.23 0.95
C GLY A 86 12.18 6.36 -0.27
N VAL A 87 13.23 6.15 -1.07
CA VAL A 87 13.19 5.27 -2.26
C VAL A 87 13.50 3.84 -1.85
N LEU A 88 12.66 2.88 -2.23
CA LEU A 88 12.95 1.46 -2.03
C LEU A 88 13.89 0.96 -3.14
N PRO A 89 15.06 0.40 -2.80
CA PRO A 89 15.93 -0.25 -3.77
C PRO A 89 15.24 -1.44 -4.45
N PRO A 90 15.54 -1.75 -5.73
CA PRO A 90 14.89 -2.86 -6.45
C PRO A 90 15.01 -4.22 -5.76
N ASP A 91 16.15 -4.52 -5.13
CA ASP A 91 16.37 -5.76 -4.39
C ASP A 91 15.52 -5.84 -3.11
N VAL A 92 15.29 -4.71 -2.45
CA VAL A 92 14.37 -4.62 -1.30
C VAL A 92 12.93 -4.75 -1.78
N LEU A 93 12.58 -4.09 -2.88
CA LEU A 93 11.24 -4.12 -3.48
C LEU A 93 10.82 -5.56 -3.82
N ALA A 94 11.74 -6.37 -4.34
CA ALA A 94 11.49 -7.78 -4.67
C ALA A 94 11.20 -8.68 -3.45
N ARG A 95 11.53 -8.21 -2.23
CA ARG A 95 11.27 -8.93 -0.97
C ARG A 95 9.98 -8.49 -0.28
N VAL A 96 9.36 -7.39 -0.73
CA VAL A 96 8.07 -6.92 -0.18
C VAL A 96 7.01 -7.99 -0.42
N ARG A 97 6.20 -8.24 0.61
CA ARG A 97 5.06 -9.17 0.57
C ARG A 97 3.76 -8.38 0.59
N TYR A 98 2.70 -8.92 0.03
CA TYR A 98 1.34 -8.47 0.31
C TYR A 98 0.97 -8.72 1.76
N ILE A 99 -0.03 -8.00 2.27
CA ILE A 99 -0.76 -8.44 3.47
C ILE A 99 -1.22 -9.89 3.29
N ASP A 100 -1.31 -10.62 4.40
CA ASP A 100 -1.93 -11.94 4.41
C ASP A 100 -3.42 -11.81 4.11
N TYR A 101 -3.78 -12.07 2.86
CA TYR A 101 -5.15 -11.95 2.37
C TYR A 101 -5.32 -12.88 1.17
N SER A 102 -6.37 -13.70 1.20
CA SER A 102 -6.56 -14.83 0.29
C SER A 102 -6.34 -14.47 -1.19
N TYR A 103 -6.88 -13.35 -1.65
CA TYR A 103 -6.72 -12.93 -3.05
C TYR A 103 -5.26 -12.72 -3.44
N TRP A 104 -4.49 -12.03 -2.61
CA TRP A 104 -3.07 -11.76 -2.87
C TRP A 104 -2.21 -13.01 -2.72
N ASN A 105 -2.56 -13.88 -1.77
CA ASN A 105 -1.90 -15.17 -1.56
C ASN A 105 -2.04 -16.01 -2.84
N GLU A 106 -3.26 -16.19 -3.35
CA GLU A 106 -3.48 -16.98 -4.56
C GLU A 106 -2.84 -16.34 -5.80
N LEU A 107 -2.98 -15.02 -5.98
CA LEU A 107 -2.39 -14.31 -7.13
C LEU A 107 -0.87 -14.47 -7.20
N SER A 108 -0.21 -14.59 -6.05
CA SER A 108 1.24 -14.78 -5.92
C SER A 108 1.66 -16.25 -5.78
N GLY A 109 0.74 -17.21 -5.94
CA GLY A 109 1.02 -18.64 -5.81
C GLY A 109 1.42 -19.06 -4.39
N GLY A 110 0.88 -18.40 -3.37
CA GLY A 110 1.13 -18.64 -1.94
C GLY A 110 2.38 -17.95 -1.38
N SER A 111 3.23 -17.37 -2.23
CA SER A 111 4.48 -16.72 -1.80
C SER A 111 4.26 -15.40 -1.05
N ARG A 112 3.08 -14.77 -1.25
CA ARG A 112 2.76 -13.39 -0.89
C ARG A 112 3.62 -12.34 -1.60
N ARG A 113 4.50 -12.70 -2.53
CA ARG A 113 5.41 -11.74 -3.19
C ARG A 113 4.82 -11.27 -4.52
N PRO A 114 4.71 -9.95 -4.74
CA PRO A 114 4.35 -9.37 -6.04
C PRO A 114 5.29 -9.82 -7.17
N ALA A 115 6.56 -10.05 -6.86
CA ALA A 115 7.58 -10.52 -7.82
C ALA A 115 7.27 -11.91 -8.42
N ASP A 116 6.48 -12.73 -7.73
CA ASP A 116 6.12 -14.09 -8.19
C ASP A 116 4.84 -14.09 -9.05
N VAL A 117 4.04 -13.01 -9.01
CA VAL A 117 2.78 -12.88 -9.77
C VAL A 117 2.96 -13.10 -11.28
N PRO A 118 4.01 -12.59 -11.96
CA PRO A 118 4.18 -12.83 -13.40
C PRO A 118 4.31 -14.32 -13.74
N ALA A 119 4.98 -15.10 -12.88
CA ALA A 119 5.12 -16.54 -13.09
C ALA A 119 3.77 -17.26 -12.84
N THR A 120 3.05 -16.87 -11.79
CA THR A 120 1.73 -17.42 -11.47
C THR A 120 0.73 -17.16 -12.60
N LEU A 121 0.65 -15.94 -13.12
CA LEU A 121 -0.21 -15.58 -14.25
C LEU A 121 0.11 -16.41 -15.50
N ARG A 122 1.40 -16.55 -15.86
CA ARG A 122 1.82 -17.36 -17.02
C ARG A 122 1.52 -18.84 -16.87
N SER A 123 1.44 -19.34 -15.64
CA SER A 123 1.14 -20.75 -15.40
C SER A 123 -0.29 -21.14 -15.76
N GLY A 124 -1.22 -20.17 -15.77
CA GLY A 124 -2.64 -20.41 -16.03
C GLY A 124 -3.36 -21.25 -14.95
N ARG A 125 -2.75 -21.45 -13.78
CA ARG A 125 -3.25 -22.33 -12.70
C ARG A 125 -3.85 -21.57 -11.51
N LEU A 126 -4.35 -20.36 -11.73
CA LEU A 126 -5.04 -19.62 -10.69
C LEU A 126 -6.39 -20.28 -10.34
N PRO A 127 -6.83 -20.27 -9.07
CA PRO A 127 -8.16 -20.72 -8.71
C PRO A 127 -9.25 -19.95 -9.48
N GLN A 128 -10.33 -20.65 -9.82
CA GLN A 128 -11.43 -20.10 -10.62
C GLN A 128 -11.95 -18.77 -10.06
N TRP A 129 -12.18 -18.69 -8.75
CA TRP A 129 -12.69 -17.48 -8.10
C TRP A 129 -11.76 -16.26 -8.24
N VAL A 130 -10.44 -16.48 -8.37
CA VAL A 130 -9.48 -15.39 -8.63
C VAL A 130 -9.61 -14.92 -10.07
N THR A 131 -9.74 -15.86 -11.01
CA THR A 131 -9.92 -15.53 -12.44
C THR A 131 -11.26 -14.84 -12.70
N GLU A 132 -12.31 -15.18 -11.96
CA GLU A 132 -13.64 -14.54 -12.04
C GLU A 132 -13.62 -13.08 -11.54
N LEU A 133 -12.79 -12.77 -10.54
CA LEU A 133 -12.54 -11.39 -10.11
C LEU A 133 -11.75 -10.57 -11.14
N GLY A 134 -11.13 -11.23 -12.13
CA GLY A 134 -10.34 -10.62 -13.19
C GLY A 134 -8.89 -10.34 -12.78
N THR A 135 -7.97 -10.65 -13.70
CA THR A 135 -6.53 -10.36 -13.56
C THR A 135 -6.02 -9.36 -14.60
N ASP A 136 -6.86 -8.93 -15.54
CA ASP A 136 -6.47 -8.05 -16.65
C ASP A 136 -5.94 -6.70 -16.18
N TRP A 137 -6.44 -6.22 -15.03
CA TRP A 137 -5.97 -5.00 -14.39
C TRP A 137 -4.46 -5.03 -14.12
N CYS A 138 -3.85 -6.21 -13.91
CA CYS A 138 -2.41 -6.35 -13.73
C CYS A 138 -1.64 -5.87 -14.98
N PHE A 139 -2.09 -6.30 -16.16
CA PHE A 139 -1.46 -5.97 -17.43
C PHE A 139 -1.80 -4.54 -17.87
N GLN A 140 -3.04 -4.11 -17.65
CA GLN A 140 -3.45 -2.73 -17.93
C GLN A 140 -2.63 -1.75 -17.10
N LEU A 141 -2.46 -2.01 -15.81
CA LEU A 141 -1.65 -1.15 -14.94
C LEU A 141 -0.17 -1.21 -15.32
N ALA A 142 0.38 -2.38 -15.64
CA ALA A 142 1.75 -2.49 -16.14
C ALA A 142 1.98 -1.64 -17.41
N ALA A 143 1.01 -1.64 -18.34
CA ALA A 143 1.07 -0.82 -19.56
C ALA A 143 1.02 0.68 -19.25
N LEU A 144 0.15 1.12 -18.32
CA LEU A 144 0.10 2.51 -17.88
C LEU A 144 1.43 2.96 -17.23
N LEU A 145 2.08 2.07 -16.48
CA LEU A 145 3.37 2.35 -15.83
C LEU A 145 4.58 2.29 -16.77
N ALA A 146 4.44 1.73 -17.98
CA ALA A 146 5.54 1.54 -18.92
C ALA A 146 6.20 2.87 -19.36
N GLY A 147 5.45 3.97 -19.39
CA GLY A 147 5.96 5.31 -19.67
C GLY A 147 6.31 6.15 -18.44
N ALA A 148 6.02 5.67 -17.23
CA ALA A 148 6.22 6.43 -16.01
C ALA A 148 7.70 6.43 -15.57
N GLU A 149 8.16 7.55 -15.00
CA GLU A 149 9.45 7.65 -14.32
C GLU A 149 9.36 7.19 -12.86
N SER A 150 8.19 7.36 -12.24
CA SER A 150 7.90 6.95 -10.86
C SER A 150 6.47 6.47 -10.71
N VAL A 151 6.23 5.67 -9.67
CA VAL A 151 4.89 5.31 -9.20
C VAL A 151 4.51 6.14 -7.97
N GLY A 152 3.21 6.21 -7.68
CA GLY A 152 2.75 6.76 -6.39
C GLY A 152 3.31 5.96 -5.22
N ASP A 153 3.56 6.64 -4.10
CA ASP A 153 4.23 6.07 -2.93
C ASP A 153 3.52 4.81 -2.44
N LEU A 154 4.29 3.82 -2.00
CA LEU A 154 3.76 2.67 -1.26
C LEU A 154 3.68 2.99 0.22
N ILE A 155 2.88 2.23 0.97
CA ILE A 155 2.96 2.17 2.42
C ILE A 155 3.32 0.74 2.80
N VAL A 156 4.40 0.57 3.56
CA VAL A 156 5.01 -0.72 3.87
C VAL A 156 5.25 -0.82 5.37
N MET A 157 4.88 -1.93 5.97
CA MET A 157 5.21 -2.27 7.35
C MET A 157 6.44 -3.17 7.40
N ALA A 158 7.28 -2.99 8.41
CA ALA A 158 8.48 -3.78 8.60
C ALA A 158 8.77 -4.07 10.08
N ALA A 159 9.38 -5.23 10.33
CA ALA A 159 10.00 -5.52 11.62
C ALA A 159 11.32 -4.71 11.76
N PRO A 160 11.83 -4.47 12.99
CA PRO A 160 13.01 -3.61 13.21
C PRO A 160 14.27 -3.96 12.42
N GLY A 161 14.48 -5.23 12.07
CA GLY A 161 15.62 -5.70 11.26
C GLY A 161 15.40 -5.59 9.75
N LEU A 162 14.22 -5.15 9.30
CA LEU A 162 13.79 -5.09 7.88
C LEU A 162 13.87 -6.44 7.16
N GLU A 163 13.84 -7.54 7.92
CA GLU A 163 13.88 -8.91 7.42
C GLU A 163 12.56 -9.32 6.75
N ARG A 164 11.45 -8.70 7.17
CA ARG A 164 10.13 -8.85 6.57
C ARG A 164 9.53 -7.48 6.30
N LEU A 165 9.04 -7.31 5.07
CA LEU A 165 8.37 -6.10 4.61
C LEU A 165 7.00 -6.50 4.03
N VAL A 166 5.95 -5.84 4.46
CA VAL A 166 4.57 -6.10 4.03
C VAL A 166 3.95 -4.82 3.51
N VAL A 167 3.51 -4.79 2.25
CA VAL A 167 2.80 -3.65 1.69
C VAL A 167 1.42 -3.53 2.33
N LEU A 168 1.15 -2.40 2.96
CA LEU A 168 -0.13 -2.00 3.56
C LEU A 168 -1.00 -1.26 2.53
N GLU A 169 -0.39 -0.44 1.68
CA GLU A 169 -1.07 0.31 0.60
C GLU A 169 -0.19 0.36 -0.65
N GLY A 170 -0.81 0.34 -1.83
CA GLY A 170 -0.10 0.28 -3.11
C GLY A 170 0.05 -1.12 -3.68
N HIS A 171 -0.71 -2.11 -3.19
CA HIS A 171 -0.73 -3.50 -3.65
C HIS A 171 -0.79 -3.60 -5.18
N ALA A 172 -1.78 -2.96 -5.82
CA ALA A 172 -1.96 -3.01 -7.27
C ALA A 172 -0.79 -2.35 -8.02
N ARG A 173 -0.33 -1.17 -7.57
CA ARG A 173 0.82 -0.47 -8.17
C ARG A 173 2.05 -1.36 -8.16
N LEU A 174 2.34 -2.00 -7.03
CA LEU A 174 3.47 -2.90 -6.89
C LEU A 174 3.34 -4.14 -7.80
N THR A 175 2.13 -4.71 -7.92
CA THR A 175 1.87 -5.77 -8.90
C THR A 175 2.17 -5.34 -10.32
N GLY A 176 1.67 -4.16 -10.73
CA GLY A 176 1.90 -3.61 -12.07
C GLY A 176 3.39 -3.40 -12.38
N VAL A 177 4.18 -2.96 -11.39
CA VAL A 177 5.64 -2.83 -11.53
C VAL A 177 6.28 -4.17 -11.89
N PHE A 178 5.98 -5.25 -11.16
CA PHE A 178 6.58 -6.57 -11.43
C PHE A 178 6.03 -7.25 -12.69
N VAL A 179 4.72 -7.12 -12.94
CA VAL A 179 4.11 -7.65 -14.18
C VAL A 179 4.70 -6.99 -15.42
N GLY A 180 5.02 -5.70 -15.36
CA GLY A 180 5.70 -4.98 -16.42
C GLY A 180 7.22 -5.16 -16.48
N GLY A 181 7.85 -5.82 -15.49
CA GLY A 181 9.32 -5.90 -15.38
C GLY A 181 9.98 -4.53 -15.19
N LEU A 182 9.35 -3.65 -14.40
CA LEU A 182 9.69 -2.24 -14.28
C LEU A 182 10.53 -1.93 -13.03
N GLU A 183 10.80 -2.89 -12.17
CA GLU A 183 11.35 -2.70 -10.82
C GLU A 183 12.73 -2.03 -10.79
N LYS A 184 13.49 -2.09 -11.89
CA LYS A 184 14.78 -1.39 -12.04
C LYS A 184 14.69 -0.06 -12.78
N ARG A 185 13.55 0.22 -13.43
CA ARG A 185 13.35 1.38 -14.30
C ARG A 185 12.56 2.49 -13.60
N VAL A 186 11.51 2.13 -12.86
CA VAL A 186 10.66 3.11 -12.19
C VAL A 186 11.17 3.39 -10.78
N THR A 187 11.13 4.66 -10.39
CA THR A 187 11.39 5.04 -9.00
C THR A 187 10.18 4.67 -8.14
N VAL A 188 10.40 3.83 -7.14
CA VAL A 188 9.37 3.46 -6.15
C VAL A 188 9.74 4.06 -4.81
N ARG A 189 8.95 5.05 -4.39
CA ARG A 189 9.03 5.62 -3.05
C ARG A 189 8.07 4.91 -2.11
N ALA A 190 8.39 4.89 -0.82
CA ALA A 190 7.53 4.28 0.18
C ALA A 190 7.65 4.96 1.54
N TYR A 191 6.51 5.04 2.22
CA TYR A 191 6.44 5.16 3.67
C TYR A 191 6.70 3.79 4.28
N VAL A 192 7.76 3.65 5.07
CA VAL A 192 8.11 2.43 5.78
C VAL A 192 7.85 2.65 7.27
N GLY A 193 6.87 1.93 7.79
CA GLY A 193 6.52 1.89 9.20
C GLY A 193 7.23 0.74 9.90
N VAL A 194 8.04 1.06 10.90
CA VAL A 194 8.79 0.08 11.68
C VAL A 194 8.16 -0.08 13.06
N SER A 195 7.86 -1.31 13.46
CA SER A 195 7.36 -1.58 14.80
C SER A 195 7.81 -2.95 15.32
N ALA A 196 8.19 -3.01 16.59
CA ALA A 196 8.51 -4.27 17.26
C ALA A 196 7.27 -5.15 17.50
N ALA A 197 6.06 -4.58 17.42
CA ALA A 197 4.81 -5.31 17.61
C ALA A 197 4.16 -5.75 16.29
N VAL A 198 4.79 -5.46 15.14
CA VAL A 198 4.18 -5.72 13.82
C VAL A 198 3.88 -7.19 13.56
N ASP A 199 4.65 -8.12 14.13
CA ASP A 199 4.41 -9.57 14.01
C ASP A 199 3.11 -10.05 14.68
N ARG A 200 2.47 -9.21 15.50
CA ARG A 200 1.17 -9.50 16.10
C ARG A 200 -0.01 -9.08 15.23
N TRP A 201 0.24 -8.26 14.22
CA TRP A 201 -0.77 -7.83 13.28
C TRP A 201 -1.09 -8.98 12.32
N GLY A 202 -2.35 -9.42 12.29
CA GLY A 202 -2.75 -10.63 11.55
C GLY A 202 -2.51 -10.60 10.04
N CYS A 203 -2.25 -9.42 9.47
CA CYS A 203 -1.90 -9.26 8.07
C CYS A 203 -0.39 -9.33 7.77
N PHE A 204 0.48 -9.40 8.77
CA PHE A 204 1.95 -9.34 8.59
C PHE A 204 2.57 -10.69 8.22
#